data_AF-A0A379AIX0-F1
#
_entry.id   AF-A0A379AIX0-F1
#
_cell.length_a   1.000
_cell.length_b   1.000
_cell.length_c   1.000
_cell.angle_alpha   90.00
_cell.angle_beta   90.00
_cell.angle_gamma   90.00
#
_symmetry.space_group_name_H-M   'P 1'
#
loop_
_entity.id
_entity.type
_entity.pdbx_description
1 polymer ?
#
loop_
_entity_poly.entity_id
_entity_poly.type
_entity_poly.pdbx_seq_one_letter_code
_entity_poly.pdbx_strand_id
1 'polypeptide(L)'
;MRHFATQPVIDYPAKRDLPALDATSRLSVYLATGVLSPRQCLHRVLHEHPDALDNSRAFTWLNELIWREFYRHLLVAWPALCRHKPFIDWTRNVEWQRNDAHFDAWKAGKTGLSDCRCRNASDEGAGLDA
;
A
#
# COMPACT_ATOMS: atom_id res chain seq x y z
N MET A 1 5.17 11.88 10.47
CA MET A 1 6.36 11.00 10.48
C MET A 1 7.04 10.95 11.85
N ARG A 2 7.48 12.06 12.46
CA ARG A 2 8.04 12.06 13.84
C ARG A 2 7.11 11.42 14.88
N HIS A 3 5.82 11.75 14.84
CA HIS A 3 4.80 11.20 15.72
C HIS A 3 4.52 9.69 15.50
N PHE A 4 4.77 9.18 14.28
CA PHE A 4 4.56 7.77 13.95
C PHE A 4 5.73 6.89 14.40
N ALA A 5 6.94 7.44 14.45
CA ALA A 5 8.14 6.72 14.83
C ALA A 5 8.24 6.41 16.35
N THR A 6 7.54 7.17 17.21
CA THR A 6 7.65 7.04 18.67
C THR A 6 6.71 6.00 19.30
N GLN A 7 5.42 5.98 18.94
CA GLN A 7 4.44 5.06 19.54
C GLN A 7 3.79 4.09 18.52
N PRO A 8 3.28 4.56 17.37
CA PRO A 8 2.48 3.70 16.47
C PRO A 8 3.26 2.57 15.79
N VAL A 9 4.58 2.71 15.60
CA VAL A 9 5.39 1.71 14.89
C VAL A 9 5.48 0.37 15.66
N ILE A 10 5.34 0.39 16.99
CA ILE A 10 5.42 -0.79 17.86
C ILE A 10 4.11 -1.60 17.80
N ASP A 11 2.98 -0.91 17.68
CA ASP A 11 1.65 -1.55 17.61
C ASP A 11 1.25 -1.92 16.18
N TYR A 12 2.03 -1.46 15.18
CA TYR A 12 1.79 -1.67 13.77
C TYR A 12 1.54 -3.14 13.38
N PRO A 13 2.32 -4.14 13.85
CA PRO A 13 2.12 -5.54 13.45
C PRO A 13 0.76 -6.10 13.86
N ALA A 14 0.24 -5.66 15.02
CA ALA A 14 -1.00 -6.19 15.58
C ALA A 14 -2.26 -5.47 15.07
N LYS A 15 -2.12 -4.21 14.62
CA LYS A 15 -3.24 -3.36 14.25
C LYS A 15 -3.38 -3.10 12.74
N ARG A 16 -2.44 -3.57 11.91
CA ARG A 16 -2.46 -3.37 10.44
C ARG A 16 -3.66 -4.04 9.74
N ASP A 17 -4.08 -5.20 10.26
CA ASP A 17 -5.08 -6.06 9.62
C ASP A 17 -6.51 -5.66 10.03
N LEU A 18 -6.64 -4.67 10.94
CA LEU A 18 -7.92 -4.17 11.44
C LEU A 18 -8.29 -2.88 10.70
N PRO A 19 -9.16 -2.93 9.66
CA PRO A 19 -9.51 -1.75 8.87
C PRO A 19 -10.29 -0.69 9.68
N ALA A 20 -10.85 -1.07 10.84
CA ALA A 20 -11.54 -0.17 11.75
C ALA A 20 -10.59 0.71 12.59
N LEU A 21 -9.31 0.34 12.68
CA LEU A 21 -8.31 1.10 13.45
C LEU A 21 -7.45 1.94 12.51
N ASP A 22 -7.30 3.22 12.84
CA ASP A 22 -6.37 4.11 12.14
C ASP A 22 -4.92 3.86 12.59
N ALA A 23 -4.46 2.63 12.37
CA ALA A 23 -3.17 2.14 12.84
C ALA A 23 -2.07 2.21 11.77
N THR A 24 -2.38 2.72 10.58
CA THR A 24 -1.40 2.87 9.50
C THR A 24 -0.80 4.27 9.48
N SER A 25 0.43 4.38 8.96
CA SER A 25 1.15 5.66 8.95
C SER A 25 0.51 6.76 8.09
N ARG A 26 -0.43 6.40 7.18
CA ARG A 26 -0.97 7.28 6.12
C ARG A 26 0.12 8.00 5.29
N LEU A 27 1.36 7.50 5.30
CA LEU A 27 2.50 8.12 4.62
C LEU A 27 2.60 7.73 3.14
N SER A 28 1.69 6.87 2.63
CA SER A 28 1.71 6.37 1.25
C SER A 28 1.65 7.51 0.23
N VAL A 29 0.77 8.49 0.41
CA VAL A 29 0.61 9.64 -0.49
C VAL A 29 1.88 10.52 -0.49
N TYR A 30 2.45 10.78 0.69
CA TYR A 30 3.68 11.58 0.83
C TYR A 30 4.91 10.89 0.24
N LEU A 31 4.97 9.55 0.29
CA LEU A 31 6.01 8.74 -0.34
C LEU A 31 5.80 8.58 -1.86
N ALA A 32 4.55 8.61 -2.33
CA ALA A 32 4.22 8.56 -3.76
C ALA A 32 4.55 9.88 -4.46
N THR A 33 4.24 11.01 -3.81
CA THR A 33 4.51 12.38 -4.30
C THR A 33 5.98 12.80 -4.13
N GLY A 34 6.78 12.06 -3.36
CA GLY A 34 8.19 12.36 -3.13
C GLY A 34 8.45 13.47 -2.10
N VAL A 35 7.40 13.94 -1.40
CA VAL A 35 7.52 14.90 -0.28
C VAL A 35 8.36 14.32 0.86
N LEU A 36 8.32 12.99 1.04
CA LEU A 36 9.18 12.27 1.97
C LEU A 36 10.09 11.30 1.23
N SER A 37 11.37 11.30 1.59
CA SER A 37 12.32 10.30 1.11
C SER A 37 12.24 9.03 1.95
N PRO A 38 12.22 7.82 1.34
CA PRO A 38 12.25 6.56 2.07
C PRO A 38 13.51 6.42 2.93
N ARG A 39 14.63 7.05 2.53
CA ARG A 39 15.87 7.09 3.32
C ARG A 39 15.73 7.91 4.59
N GLN A 40 14.98 9.02 4.55
CA GLN A 40 14.66 9.80 5.75
C GLN A 40 13.78 9.00 6.71
N CYS A 41 12.82 8.24 6.15
CA CYS A 41 12.00 7.29 6.89
C CYS A 41 12.83 6.25 7.64
N LEU A 42 13.73 5.57 6.93
CA LEU A 42 14.64 4.59 7.52
C LEU A 42 15.50 5.20 8.62
N HIS A 43 16.19 6.31 8.34
CA HIS A 43 17.11 6.92 9.31
C HIS A 43 16.38 7.37 10.58
N ARG A 44 15.14 7.85 10.48
CA ARG A 44 14.36 8.23 11.66
C ARG A 44 13.93 7.02 12.48
N VAL A 45 13.49 5.94 11.83
CA VAL A 45 13.10 4.72 12.55
C VAL A 45 14.30 4.11 13.26
N LEU A 46 15.47 4.05 12.61
CA LEU A 46 16.72 3.60 13.24
C LEU A 46 17.16 4.49 14.40
N HIS A 47 16.89 5.80 14.32
CA HIS A 47 17.25 6.73 15.39
C HIS A 47 16.37 6.54 16.65
N GLU A 48 15.08 6.28 16.47
CA GLU A 48 14.13 6.07 17.58
C GLU A 48 14.17 4.62 18.09
N HIS A 49 14.49 3.67 17.20
CA HIS A 49 14.57 2.23 17.45
C HIS A 49 15.87 1.69 16.83
N PRO A 50 17.01 1.75 17.56
CA PRO A 50 18.28 1.22 17.05
C PRO A 50 18.21 -0.27 16.73
N ASP A 51 17.38 -1.01 17.47
CA ASP A 51 17.15 -2.46 17.28
C ASP A 51 16.08 -2.74 16.20
N ALA A 52 15.75 -1.76 15.34
CA ALA A 52 14.76 -1.93 14.27
C ALA A 52 15.18 -2.98 13.22
N LEU A 53 16.47 -3.30 13.11
CA LEU A 53 16.99 -4.28 12.15
C LEU A 53 17.00 -5.71 12.69
N ASP A 54 16.99 -5.90 14.00
CA ASP A 54 17.07 -7.21 14.67
C ASP A 54 15.69 -7.86 14.86
N ASN A 55 14.82 -7.76 13.85
CA ASN A 55 13.48 -8.37 13.85
C ASN A 55 12.52 -7.84 14.93
N SER A 56 12.69 -6.59 15.38
CA SER A 56 11.74 -5.95 16.28
C SER A 56 10.43 -5.57 15.58
N ARG A 57 9.41 -5.16 16.34
CA ARG A 57 8.10 -4.74 15.79
C ARG A 57 8.22 -3.61 14.74
N ALA A 58 9.25 -2.77 14.88
CA ALA A 58 9.59 -1.72 13.91
C ALA A 58 10.05 -2.28 12.55
N PHE A 59 10.65 -3.47 12.51
CA PHE A 59 11.05 -4.15 11.27
C PHE A 59 9.85 -4.44 10.36
N THR A 60 8.68 -4.75 10.94
CA THR A 60 7.46 -5.02 10.15
C THR A 60 7.07 -3.79 9.33
N TRP A 61 7.19 -2.59 9.88
CA TRP A 61 6.94 -1.37 9.13
C TRP A 61 8.04 -1.09 8.09
N LEU A 62 9.31 -1.36 8.43
CA LEU A 62 10.41 -1.24 7.48
C LEU A 62 10.24 -2.18 6.28
N ASN A 63 9.71 -3.39 6.51
CA ASN A 63 9.43 -4.36 5.47
C ASN A 63 8.43 -3.82 4.42
N GLU A 64 7.46 -3.00 4.82
CA GLU A 64 6.54 -2.33 3.88
C GLU A 64 7.27 -1.32 2.96
N LEU A 65 8.28 -0.62 3.50
CA LEU A 65 9.15 0.25 2.69
C LEU A 65 10.03 -0.58 1.74
N ILE A 66 10.54 -1.73 2.19
CA ILE A 66 11.32 -2.65 1.37
C ILE A 66 10.45 -3.17 0.22
N TRP A 67 9.20 -3.55 0.47
CA TRP A 67 8.24 -3.94 -0.57
C TRP A 67 8.04 -2.83 -1.62
N ARG A 68 7.91 -1.57 -1.19
CA ARG A 68 7.80 -0.43 -2.12
C ARG A 68 9.03 -0.31 -3.02
N GLU A 69 10.24 -0.39 -2.46
CA GLU A 69 11.48 -0.34 -3.26
C GLU A 69 11.63 -1.57 -4.16
N PHE A 70 11.24 -2.76 -3.67
CA PHE A 70 11.22 -4.00 -4.45
C PHE A 70 10.33 -3.86 -5.69
N TYR A 71 9.10 -3.35 -5.57
CA TYR A 71 8.23 -3.12 -6.72
C TYR A 71 8.78 -2.08 -7.69
N ARG A 72 9.45 -1.03 -7.20
CA ARG A 72 10.11 -0.05 -8.09
C ARG A 72 11.25 -0.68 -8.87
N HIS A 73 12.11 -1.45 -8.21
CA HIS A 73 13.18 -2.18 -8.87
C HIS A 73 12.63 -3.22 -9.85
N LEU A 74 11.54 -3.91 -9.50
CA LEU A 74 10.87 -4.87 -10.36
C LEU A 74 10.35 -4.20 -11.64
N LEU A 75 9.75 -3.00 -11.55
CA LEU A 75 9.28 -2.26 -12.72
C LEU A 75 10.42 -1.80 -13.63
N VAL A 76 11.58 -1.44 -13.06
CA VAL A 76 12.78 -1.08 -13.83
C VAL A 76 13.40 -2.30 -14.51
N ALA A 77 13.50 -3.42 -13.79
CA ALA A 77 14.05 -4.67 -14.30
C ALA A 77 13.13 -5.33 -15.34
N TRP A 78 11.81 -5.18 -15.18
CA TRP A 78 10.80 -5.81 -16.04
C TRP A 78 9.83 -4.77 -16.62
N PRO A 79 10.26 -3.96 -17.60
CA PRO A 79 9.45 -2.88 -18.17
C PRO A 79 8.19 -3.37 -18.90
N ALA A 80 8.08 -4.68 -19.17
CA ALA A 80 6.87 -5.28 -19.73
C ALA A 80 5.66 -5.18 -18.78
N LEU A 81 5.87 -5.09 -17.46
CA LEU A 81 4.80 -4.89 -16.48
C LEU A 81 4.04 -3.59 -16.70
N CYS A 82 4.73 -2.53 -17.13
CA CYS A 82 4.12 -1.25 -17.46
C CYS A 82 3.40 -1.23 -18.81
N ARG A 83 3.45 -2.33 -19.59
CA ARG A 83 2.87 -2.43 -20.94
C ARG A 83 1.65 -3.35 -20.98
N HIS A 84 0.88 -3.40 -19.90
CA HIS A 84 -0.31 -4.25 -19.76
C HIS A 84 -0.05 -5.74 -20.02
N LYS A 85 1.19 -6.21 -19.78
CA LYS A 85 1.51 -7.64 -19.89
C LYS A 85 1.47 -8.26 -18.49
N PRO A 86 0.84 -9.43 -18.34
CA PRO A 86 0.91 -10.15 -17.09
C PRO A 86 2.36 -10.54 -16.79
N PHE A 87 2.71 -10.57 -15.50
CA PHE A 87 4.02 -11.08 -15.06
C PHE A 87 4.18 -12.57 -15.37
N ILE A 88 3.08 -13.32 -15.25
CA ILE A 88 3.01 -14.75 -15.46
C ILE A 88 2.40 -15.02 -16.83
N ASP A 89 3.21 -15.51 -17.78
CA ASP A 89 2.81 -15.59 -19.18
C ASP A 89 1.56 -16.44 -19.43
N TRP A 90 1.34 -17.53 -18.69
CA TRP A 90 0.16 -18.38 -18.89
C TRP A 90 -1.16 -17.66 -18.57
N THR A 91 -1.14 -16.65 -17.70
CA THR A 91 -2.34 -15.86 -17.35
C THR A 91 -2.82 -14.96 -18.49
N ARG A 92 -1.99 -14.78 -19.53
CA ARG A 92 -2.37 -14.10 -20.78
C ARG A 92 -3.51 -14.84 -21.50
N ASN A 93 -3.57 -16.16 -21.36
CA ASN A 93 -4.54 -17.00 -22.05
C ASN A 93 -5.83 -17.22 -21.25
N VAL A 94 -5.96 -16.56 -20.10
CA VAL A 94 -7.20 -16.61 -19.31
C VAL A 94 -8.28 -15.82 -20.03
N GLU A 95 -9.39 -16.48 -20.34
CA GLU A 95 -10.58 -15.82 -20.87
C GLU A 95 -11.33 -15.10 -19.74
N TRP A 96 -11.06 -13.81 -19.59
CA TRP A 96 -11.74 -12.96 -18.62
C TRP A 96 -13.19 -12.69 -19.06
N GLN A 97 -14.14 -12.92 -18.16
CA GLN A 97 -15.54 -12.58 -18.41
C GLN A 97 -15.71 -11.07 -18.53
N ARG A 98 -16.10 -10.60 -19.72
CA ARG A 98 -16.52 -9.21 -19.95
C ARG A 98 -18.01 -9.07 -19.66
N ASN A 99 -18.35 -8.71 -18.43
CA ASN A 99 -19.71 -8.37 -18.03
C ASN A 99 -19.69 -7.00 -17.34
N ASP A 100 -20.07 -5.96 -18.09
CA ASP A 100 -20.04 -4.57 -17.63
C ASP A 100 -20.99 -4.35 -16.44
N ALA A 101 -22.12 -5.06 -16.39
CA ALA A 101 -23.06 -4.96 -15.27
C ALA A 101 -22.45 -5.49 -13.96
N HIS A 102 -21.67 -6.57 -14.02
CA HIS A 102 -20.95 -7.09 -12.85
C HIS A 102 -19.80 -6.15 -12.44
N PHE A 103 -19.10 -5.56 -13.41
CA PHE A 103 -18.04 -4.60 -13.14
C PHE A 103 -18.57 -3.32 -12.50
N ASP A 104 -19.71 -2.80 -12.99
CA ASP A 104 -20.37 -1.63 -12.42
C ASP A 104 -20.95 -1.91 -11.02
N ALA A 105 -21.52 -3.09 -10.79
CA ALA A 105 -21.94 -3.52 -9.46
C ALA A 105 -20.76 -3.64 -8.49
N TRP A 106 -19.60 -4.11 -8.97
CA TRP A 106 -18.36 -4.17 -8.19
C TRP A 106 -17.83 -2.77 -7.85
N LYS A 107 -17.73 -1.87 -8.84
CA LYS A 107 -17.34 -0.46 -8.61
C LYS A 107 -18.24 0.23 -7.59
N ALA A 108 -19.55 0.01 -7.67
CA ALA A 108 -20.53 0.61 -6.77
C ALA A 108 -20.62 -0.06 -5.38
N GLY A 109 -19.89 -1.16 -5.15
CA GLY A 109 -20.00 -1.95 -3.92
C GLY A 109 -21.43 -2.49 -3.69
N LYS A 110 -22.09 -2.92 -4.77
CA LYS A 110 -23.47 -3.46 -4.81
C LYS A 110 -23.49 -4.94 -5.19
N THR A 111 -22.44 -5.67 -4.84
CA THR A 111 -22.29 -7.11 -5.18
C THR A 111 -23.03 -8.05 -4.23
N GLY A 112 -23.80 -7.52 -3.26
CA GLY A 112 -24.54 -8.32 -2.28
C GLY A 112 -23.68 -8.85 -1.13
N LEU A 113 -22.35 -8.68 -1.17
CA LEU A 113 -21.46 -8.85 -0.02
C LEU A 113 -21.35 -7.53 0.75
N SER A 114 -21.70 -7.56 2.04
CA SER A 114 -21.79 -6.41 2.94
C SER A 114 -20.46 -5.70 3.26
N ASP A 115 -19.32 -6.16 2.72
CA ASP A 115 -17.99 -5.67 3.09
C ASP A 115 -17.06 -5.38 1.90
N CYS A 116 -17.63 -5.06 0.73
CA CYS A 116 -16.82 -4.63 -0.41
C CYS A 116 -16.33 -3.17 -0.23
N ARG A 117 -15.07 -3.04 0.20
CA ARG A 117 -14.28 -1.80 0.43
C ARG A 117 -14.24 -0.79 -0.73
N CYS A 118 -14.85 -1.10 -1.87
CA CYS A 118 -14.90 -0.26 -3.07
C CYS A 118 -15.53 1.12 -2.82
N ARG A 119 -16.38 1.26 -1.79
CA ARG A 119 -17.04 2.53 -1.45
C ARG A 119 -16.08 3.62 -0.95
N ASN A 120 -15.03 3.26 -0.20
CA ASN A 120 -14.12 4.26 0.39
C ASN A 120 -13.13 4.86 -0.63
N ALA A 121 -12.87 4.20 -1.75
CA ALA A 121 -11.93 4.69 -2.76
C ALA A 121 -12.48 5.87 -3.59
N SER A 122 -13.81 6.04 -3.65
CA SER A 122 -14.45 7.12 -4.40
C SER A 122 -14.50 8.44 -3.63
N ASP A 123 -14.56 8.40 -2.30
CA ASP A 123 -14.73 9.60 -1.47
C ASP A 123 -13.40 10.30 -1.12
N GLU A 124 -12.26 9.59 -1.14
CA GLU A 124 -10.94 10.18 -0.82
C GLU A 124 -10.20 10.79 -2.02
N GLY A 125 -10.74 10.67 -3.24
CA GLY A 125 -10.11 11.14 -4.49
C GLY A 125 -10.49 12.56 -4.93
N ALA A 126 -11.42 13.24 -4.25
CA ALA A 126 -11.97 14.53 -4.68
C ALA A 126 -11.59 15.67 -3.72
N GLY A 127 -10.29 15.97 -3.59
CA GLY A 127 -9.80 17.01 -2.69
C GLY A 127 -8.53 17.74 -3.14
N LEU A 128 -8.17 17.66 -4.42
CA LEU A 128 -7.05 18.41 -5.01
C LEU A 128 -7.50 19.03 -6.34
N ASP A 129 -8.38 20.03 -6.25
CA ASP A 129 -8.56 21.07 -7.27
C ASP A 129 -9.09 22.32 -6.55
N ALA A 130 -8.17 23.22 -6.20
CA ALA A 130 -8.40 24.63 -5.88
C ALA A 130 -7.17 25.43 -6.30
#